data_AF-A0A1B6ER75-F1
#
_entry.id   AF-A0A1B6ER75-F1
#
_cell.length_a   1.000
_cell.length_b   1.000
_cell.length_c   1.000
_cell.angle_alpha   90.00
_cell.angle_beta   90.00
_cell.angle_gamma   90.00
#
_symmetry.space_group_name_H-M   'P 1'
#
loop_
_entity.id
_entity.type
_entity.pdbx_description
1 polymer ?
#
loop_
_entity_poly.entity_id
_entity_poly.type
_entity_poly.pdbx_seq_one_letter_code
_entity_poly.pdbx_strand_id
1 'polypeptide(L)'
;CNDGEHNFLNFEERQQVTLALENLAARPTEALMDIFQAIDRHNCGSINRNEFLRALTILCLHTAITTPQLDALEKCFAVPRGLRSEVDYRSFVNALAIVRQNWKAKRI
;
A
#
# COMPACT_ATOMS: atom_id res chain seq x y z
N CYS A 1 -4.90 6.28 11.04
CA CYS A 1 -4.13 7.05 10.06
C CYS A 1 -3.79 8.37 10.73
N ASN A 2 -2.54 8.60 11.11
CA ASN A 2 -2.13 9.95 11.48
C ASN A 2 -1.97 10.71 10.16
N ASP A 3 -3.01 11.45 9.77
CA ASP A 3 -2.98 12.33 8.60
C ASP A 3 -2.05 13.51 8.91
N GLY A 4 -0.73 13.26 8.91
CA GLY A 4 0.29 14.28 9.08
C GLY A 4 0.52 15.04 7.78
N GLU A 5 1.26 16.16 7.85
CA GLU A 5 1.62 16.99 6.69
C GLU A 5 2.24 16.20 5.54
N HIS A 6 2.88 15.07 5.83
CA HIS A 6 3.59 14.23 4.86
C HIS A 6 2.69 13.32 4.01
N ASN A 7 1.44 13.08 4.45
CA ASN A 7 0.52 12.14 3.79
C ASN A 7 -0.78 12.82 3.34
N PHE A 8 -0.77 14.14 3.23
CA PHE A 8 -1.94 14.89 2.78
C PHE A 8 -2.22 14.60 1.31
N LEU A 9 -3.35 13.95 1.03
CA LEU A 9 -3.81 13.64 -0.32
C LEU A 9 -4.78 14.71 -0.84
N ASN A 10 -4.57 15.16 -2.08
CA ASN A 10 -5.56 15.95 -2.81
C ASN A 10 -6.71 15.05 -3.32
N PHE A 11 -7.73 15.64 -3.96
CA PHE A 11 -8.90 14.89 -4.45
C PHE A 11 -8.52 13.78 -5.44
N GLU A 12 -7.67 14.09 -6.42
CA GLU A 12 -7.22 13.15 -7.44
C GLU A 12 -6.42 12.00 -6.80
N GLU A 13 -5.49 12.31 -5.91
CA GLU A 13 -4.68 11.31 -5.22
C GLU A 13 -5.56 10.37 -4.37
N ARG A 14 -6.61 10.88 -3.71
CA ARG A 14 -7.57 10.02 -2.97
C ARG A 14 -8.32 9.08 -3.91
N GLN A 15 -8.70 9.56 -5.09
CA GLN A 15 -9.33 8.71 -6.10
C GLN A 15 -8.36 7.63 -6.59
N GLN A 16 -7.10 8.00 -6.86
CA GLN A 16 -6.07 7.04 -7.26
C GLN A 16 -5.80 5.98 -6.17
N VAL A 17 -5.69 6.37 -4.90
CA VAL A 17 -5.56 5.41 -3.78
C VAL A 17 -6.74 4.47 -3.71
N THR A 18 -7.96 4.99 -3.83
CA THR A 18 -9.18 4.17 -3.78
C THR A 18 -9.17 3.11 -4.88
N LEU A 19 -8.95 3.53 -6.14
CA LEU A 19 -8.90 2.62 -7.28
C LEU A 19 -7.76 1.60 -7.16
N ALA A 20 -6.60 2.03 -6.65
CA ALA A 20 -5.44 1.16 -6.47
C ALA A 20 -5.73 0.07 -5.43
N LEU A 21 -6.26 0.45 -4.25
CA LEU A 21 -6.59 -0.50 -3.20
C LEU A 21 -7.66 -1.48 -3.64
N GLU A 22 -8.68 -1.02 -4.38
CA GLU A 22 -9.69 -1.89 -4.98
C GLU A 22 -9.06 -2.89 -5.96
N ASN A 23 -8.30 -2.42 -6.95
CA ASN A 23 -7.66 -3.30 -7.94
C ASN A 23 -6.72 -4.34 -7.31
N LEU A 24 -5.99 -3.95 -6.25
CA LEU A 24 -5.11 -4.85 -5.51
C LEU A 24 -5.90 -5.84 -4.63
N ALA A 25 -6.96 -5.38 -3.95
CA ALA A 25 -7.83 -6.21 -3.12
C ALA A 25 -8.56 -7.31 -3.91
N ALA A 26 -8.77 -7.11 -5.22
CA ALA A 26 -9.34 -8.11 -6.12
C ALA A 26 -8.40 -9.28 -6.45
N ARG A 27 -7.13 -9.20 -6.04
CA ARG A 27 -6.11 -10.22 -6.33
C ARG A 27 -5.71 -10.97 -5.06
N PRO A 28 -5.05 -12.13 -5.19
CA PRO A 28 -4.45 -12.81 -4.04
C PRO A 28 -3.37 -11.93 -3.40
N THR A 29 -3.57 -11.54 -2.14
CA THR A 29 -2.69 -10.65 -1.36
C THR A 29 -2.28 -11.26 -0.02
N GLU A 30 -2.61 -12.52 0.23
CA GLU A 30 -2.40 -13.22 1.51
C GLU A 30 -0.91 -13.29 1.89
N ALA A 31 -0.04 -13.57 0.92
CA ALA A 31 1.41 -13.68 1.13
C ALA A 31 2.13 -12.32 1.22
N LEU A 32 1.42 -11.20 1.03
CA LEU A 32 2.03 -9.89 0.89
C LEU A 32 2.68 -9.41 2.19
N MET A 33 2.09 -9.73 3.35
CA MET A 33 2.69 -9.44 4.65
C MET A 33 4.03 -10.17 4.83
N ASP A 34 4.08 -11.47 4.51
CA ASP A 34 5.29 -12.28 4.66
C ASP A 34 6.42 -11.78 3.76
N ILE A 35 6.09 -11.38 2.53
CA ILE A 35 7.05 -10.80 1.59
C ILE A 35 7.60 -9.47 2.12
N PHE A 36 6.74 -8.59 2.65
CA PHE A 36 7.21 -7.34 3.23
C PHE A 36 8.11 -7.55 4.44
N GLN A 37 7.75 -8.49 5.32
CA GLN A 37 8.58 -8.84 6.48
C GLN A 37 9.94 -9.43 6.08
N ALA A 38 9.98 -10.23 5.01
CA ALA A 38 11.24 -10.77 4.48
C ALA A 38 12.16 -9.68 3.88
N ILE A 39 11.57 -8.59 3.36
CA ILE A 39 12.30 -7.42 2.84
C ILE A 39 12.76 -6.51 3.99
N ASP A 40 11.87 -6.24 4.95
CA ASP A 40 12.13 -5.44 6.16
C ASP A 40 12.92 -6.25 7.22
N ARG A 41 14.19 -6.51 6.94
CA ARG A 41 15.09 -7.33 7.79
C ARG A 41 15.22 -6.81 9.23
N HIS A 42 14.96 -5.53 9.46
CA HIS A 42 15.06 -4.90 10.77
C HIS A 42 13.70 -4.78 11.47
N ASN A 43 12.62 -5.28 10.85
CA ASN A 43 11.25 -5.25 11.35
C ASN A 43 10.78 -3.84 11.76
N CYS A 44 11.22 -2.85 10.99
CA CYS A 44 10.94 -1.44 11.17
C CYS A 44 9.47 -1.06 10.92
N GLY A 45 8.73 -1.92 10.21
CA GLY A 45 7.36 -1.65 9.79
C GLY A 45 7.23 -0.73 8.57
N SER A 46 8.36 -0.35 7.97
CA SER A 46 8.41 0.49 6.78
C SER A 46 9.52 0.05 5.82
N ILE A 47 9.35 0.36 4.54
CA ILE A 47 10.31 0.03 3.47
C ILE A 47 10.38 1.15 2.44
N ASN A 48 11.46 1.23 1.66
CA ASN A 48 11.57 2.25 0.63
C ASN A 48 10.72 1.94 -0.62
N ARG A 49 10.57 2.92 -1.52
CA ARG A 49 9.82 2.79 -2.78
C ARG A 49 10.21 1.57 -3.63
N ASN A 50 11.51 1.33 -3.81
CA ASN A 50 11.98 0.23 -4.67
C ASN A 50 11.65 -1.14 -4.05
N GLU A 51 11.75 -1.24 -2.73
CA GLU A 51 11.35 -2.41 -1.96
C GLU A 51 9.84 -2.66 -2.03
N PHE A 52 9.04 -1.59 -1.92
CA PHE A 52 7.60 -1.65 -2.06
C PHE A 52 7.18 -2.16 -3.44
N LEU A 53 7.71 -1.56 -4.51
CA LEU A 53 7.45 -2.01 -5.88
C LEU A 53 7.92 -3.46 -6.10
N ARG A 54 9.09 -3.83 -5.58
CA ARG A 54 9.60 -5.20 -5.67
C ARG A 54 8.65 -6.21 -5.02
N ALA A 55 8.10 -5.89 -3.85
CA ALA A 55 7.12 -6.76 -3.18
C ALA A 55 5.86 -6.96 -4.03
N LEU A 56 5.32 -5.88 -4.61
CA LEU A 56 4.18 -5.96 -5.53
C LEU A 56 4.51 -6.76 -6.80
N THR A 57 5.74 -6.69 -7.27
CA THR A 57 6.19 -7.45 -8.44
C THR A 57 6.27 -8.95 -8.18
N ILE A 58 6.70 -9.39 -6.99
CA ILE A 58 6.79 -10.81 -6.62
C ILE A 58 5.43 -11.52 -6.74
N LEU A 59 4.33 -10.82 -6.45
CA LEU A 59 2.96 -11.35 -6.57
C LEU A 59 2.26 -10.93 -7.87
N CYS A 60 2.98 -10.37 -8.85
CA CYS A 60 2.43 -9.81 -10.09
C CYS A 60 1.34 -8.73 -9.88
N LEU A 61 1.27 -8.13 -8.68
CA LEU A 61 0.29 -7.10 -8.31
C LEU A 61 0.57 -5.75 -8.98
N HIS A 62 1.83 -5.47 -9.32
CA HIS A 62 2.22 -4.28 -10.09
C HIS A 62 1.42 -4.12 -11.40
N THR A 63 0.96 -5.21 -12.01
CA THR A 63 0.12 -5.20 -13.23
C THR A 63 -1.32 -4.73 -13.00
N ALA A 64 -1.74 -4.60 -11.73
CA ALA A 64 -3.09 -4.20 -11.35
C ALA A 64 -3.25 -2.68 -11.22
N ILE A 65 -2.14 -1.95 -11.19
CA ILE A 65 -2.11 -0.53 -10.86
C ILE A 65 -1.27 0.25 -11.86
N THR A 66 -1.58 1.53 -12.01
CA THR A 66 -0.82 2.47 -12.84
C THR A 66 0.25 3.19 -12.02
N THR A 67 1.18 3.90 -12.68
CA THR A 67 2.18 4.72 -11.97
C THR A 67 1.56 5.79 -11.07
N PRO A 68 0.54 6.57 -11.49
CA PRO A 68 -0.12 7.53 -10.59
C PRO A 68 -0.75 6.87 -9.36
N GLN A 69 -1.29 5.66 -9.51
CA GLN A 69 -1.84 4.88 -8.40
C GLN A 69 -0.76 4.43 -7.43
N LEU A 70 0.39 3.98 -7.94
CA LEU A 70 1.54 3.64 -7.13
C LEU A 70 2.06 4.87 -6.36
N ASP A 71 2.22 6.00 -7.03
CA ASP A 71 2.67 7.26 -6.41
C ASP A 71 1.71 7.73 -5.30
N ALA A 72 0.40 7.63 -5.55
CA ALA A 72 -0.61 7.99 -4.57
C ALA A 72 -0.63 7.03 -3.37
N LEU A 73 -0.44 5.72 -3.58
CA LEU A 73 -0.30 4.75 -2.50
C LEU A 73 0.93 5.05 -1.63
N GLU A 74 2.08 5.30 -2.24
CA GLU A 74 3.30 5.62 -1.50
C GLU A 74 3.15 6.87 -0.65
N LYS A 75 2.49 7.91 -1.18
CA LYS A 75 2.18 9.12 -0.43
C LYS A 75 1.15 8.86 0.68
N CYS A 76 0.13 8.06 0.41
CA CYS A 76 -0.92 7.74 1.39
C CYS A 76 -0.36 7.03 2.63
N PHE A 77 0.58 6.11 2.40
CA PHE A 77 1.19 5.29 3.45
C PHE A 77 2.60 5.76 3.81
N ALA A 78 2.95 7.01 3.46
CA ALA A 78 4.27 7.55 3.75
C ALA A 78 4.52 7.63 5.26
N VAL A 79 5.75 7.37 5.68
CA VAL A 79 6.22 7.59 7.04
C VAL A 79 7.61 8.20 7.00
N PRO A 80 7.88 9.27 7.76
CA PRO A 80 9.22 9.84 7.82
C PRO A 80 10.24 8.85 8.39
N ARG A 81 11.35 8.65 7.69
CA ARG A 81 12.53 7.93 8.19
C ARG A 81 13.80 8.72 7.88
N GLY A 82 14.28 9.46 8.88
CA GLY A 82 15.37 10.40 8.70
C GLY A 82 15.01 11.48 7.68
N LEU A 83 15.79 11.60 6.62
CA LEU A 83 15.57 12.57 5.52
C LEU A 83 14.78 11.98 4.35
N ARG A 84 14.24 10.76 4.49
CA ARG A 84 13.52 10.04 3.43
C ARG A 84 12.11 9.71 3.87
N SER A 85 11.23 9.52 2.89
CA SER A 85 9.92 8.92 3.11
C SER A 85 10.00 7.44 2.77
N GLU A 86 9.41 6.61 3.63
CA GLU A 86 9.21 5.18 3.43
C GLU A 86 7.72 4.85 3.44
N VAL A 87 7.36 3.65 2.99
CA VAL A 87 5.99 3.15 2.99
C VAL A 87 5.77 2.31 4.25
N ASP A 88 4.81 2.71 5.07
CA ASP A 88 4.25 1.87 6.14
C ASP A 88 3.43 0.73 5.50
N TYR A 89 4.12 -0.37 5.20
CA TYR A 89 3.52 -1.52 4.56
C TYR A 89 2.50 -2.23 5.46
N ARG A 90 2.59 -2.09 6.79
CA ARG A 90 1.65 -2.70 7.73
C ARG A 90 0.29 -2.02 7.62
N SER A 91 0.29 -0.69 7.61
CA SER A 91 -0.92 0.11 7.37
C SER A 91 -1.51 -0.17 5.98
N PHE A 92 -0.67 -0.31 4.95
CA PHE A 92 -1.11 -0.67 3.61
C PHE A 92 -1.79 -2.05 3.53
N VAL A 93 -1.19 -3.10 4.10
CA VAL A 93 -1.79 -4.45 4.12
C VAL A 93 -3.10 -4.46 4.91
N ASN A 94 -3.16 -3.72 6.03
CA ASN A 94 -4.40 -3.57 6.79
C ASN A 94 -5.51 -2.89 5.96
N ALA A 95 -5.17 -1.84 5.20
CA ALA A 95 -6.12 -1.18 4.31
C ALA A 95 -6.67 -2.15 3.24
N LEU A 96 -5.80 -2.97 2.62
CA LEU A 96 -6.25 -4.00 1.69
C LEU A 96 -7.22 -4.99 2.36
N ALA A 97 -6.94 -5.43 3.58
CA ALA A 97 -7.82 -6.33 4.32
C ALA A 97 -9.21 -5.72 4.57
N ILE A 98 -9.27 -4.44 4.96
CA ILE A 98 -10.52 -3.71 5.16
C ILE A 98 -11.32 -3.62 3.85
N VAL A 99 -10.68 -3.26 2.74
CA VAL A 99 -11.35 -3.17 1.42
C VAL A 99 -11.92 -4.53 1.01
N ARG A 100 -11.16 -5.61 1.18
CA ARG A 100 -11.62 -6.99 0.89
C ARG A 100 -12.82 -7.39 1.75
N GLN A 101 -12.82 -7.04 3.03
CA GLN A 101 -13.94 -7.33 3.94
C GLN A 101 -15.19 -6.55 3.57
N ASN A 102 -15.05 -5.27 3.22
CA ASN A 102 -16.17 -4.43 2.77
C ASN A 102 -16.86 -4.98 1.52
N TRP A 103 -16.09 -5.55 0.59
CA TRP A 103 -16.66 -6.21 -0.59
C TRP A 103 -17.41 -7.50 -0.28
N LYS A 104 -16.94 -8.28 0.70
CA LYS A 104 -17.69 -9.45 1.18
C LYS A 104 -19.02 -9.01 1.78
N ALA A 105 -19.02 -7.97 2.60
CA ALA A 105 -20.23 -7.44 3.24
C ALA A 105 -21.27 -6.88 2.26
N LYS A 106 -20.85 -6.28 1.13
CA LYS A 106 -21.77 -5.80 0.08
C LYS A 106 -22.39 -6.91 -0.79
N ARG A 107 -21.92 -8.15 -0.68
CA ARG A 107 -22.35 -9.30 -1.50
C ARG A 107 -23.23 -10.30 -0.74
N ILE A 108 -23.58 -9.98 0.50
CA ILE A 108 -24.53 -10.69 1.37
C ILE A 108 -25.80 -9.86 1.42
#